data_AF-A0A845DLG8-F1
#
_entry.id   AF-A0A845DLG8-F1
#
_cell.length_a   1.000
_cell.length_b   1.000
_cell.length_c   1.000
_cell.angle_alpha   90.00
_cell.angle_beta   90.00
_cell.angle_gamma   90.00
#
_symmetry.space_group_name_H-M   'P 1'
#
loop_
_entity.id
_entity.type
_entity.pdbx_description
1 polymer ?
#
loop_
_entity_poly.entity_id
_entity_poly.type
_entity_poly.pdbx_seq_one_letter_code
_entity_poly.pdbx_strand_id
1 'polypeptide(L)'
;MGLFDLLKKALKGTTPPKPIEGSETSLRAEPAYAVRKSYNSETNQYDNEKCQNEPVPTKELSKKNQIFESHVDRNLKGIELERDGNVDAAISLYELNIAERFEGNHPYDSLANLYRERKQYDEEMRVLLQAVDVFGELEVSSPRQDVSPKLQRFRERLEQTKDRKELSAIKLSNGLLSGEVILIDWISGKHRNVFFPRYYSETYGIDAERSLEKLFKEGYVTEGSPLYSLEALTVPKLKELLKSKQLKVGGKKADLIARITEKFSEAEVEAIVGDNPVMLITAKGEATLKAFYYIVPAHRRLSSDGSYNVASAIRHVAKYDYNPLNADISFALIGMSIEKHARNRKYGLMRNSIRSMAEQLEREKRYDNALFHYLRVFISETSGMGNGNRVSLVRNLLIDGFPSYKNVERLVLRLDVDEEEFRNMFVDTWERTRGELPYHYLDANECYHCFFHASLGNAEELEMLYSNAYRRLQDEYNDESFYEMFRVHIPYDHAERFG
;
A
#
# COMPACT_ATOMS: atom_id res chain seq x y z
N MET A 1 38.03 9.50 -12.34
CA MET A 1 37.14 9.09 -11.24
C MET A 1 35.89 8.56 -11.91
N GLY A 2 35.62 7.26 -11.78
CA GLY A 2 34.46 6.64 -12.44
C GLY A 2 33.13 7.09 -11.83
N LEU A 3 32.01 6.82 -12.50
CA LEU A 3 30.65 7.07 -11.97
C LEU A 3 30.44 6.38 -10.61
N PHE A 4 31.02 5.18 -10.43
CA PHE A 4 30.94 4.43 -9.18
C PHE A 4 31.76 5.07 -8.05
N ASP A 5 32.96 5.59 -8.34
CA ASP A 5 33.75 6.35 -7.36
C ASP A 5 33.02 7.62 -6.90
N LEU A 6 32.37 8.32 -7.84
CA LEU A 6 31.55 9.50 -7.55
C LEU A 6 30.38 9.14 -6.63
N LEU A 7 29.71 8.02 -6.90
CA LEU A 7 28.65 7.47 -6.07
C LEU A 7 29.15 7.12 -4.66
N LYS A 8 30.23 6.32 -4.51
CA LYS A 8 30.81 6.00 -3.20
C LYS A 8 31.27 7.26 -2.45
N LYS A 9 31.78 8.28 -3.15
CA LYS A 9 32.20 9.55 -2.55
C LYS A 9 31.00 10.38 -2.07
N ALA A 10 29.94 10.49 -2.86
CA ALA A 10 28.71 11.19 -2.49
C ALA A 10 28.06 10.53 -1.25
N LEU A 11 28.06 9.20 -1.20
CA LEU A 11 27.43 8.43 -0.14
C LEU A 11 28.23 8.39 1.18
N LYS A 12 29.56 8.50 1.14
CA LYS A 12 30.40 8.61 2.36
C LYS A 12 30.14 9.89 3.18
N GLY A 13 29.51 10.91 2.59
CA GLY A 13 29.07 12.13 3.29
C GLY A 13 27.71 12.01 3.98
N THR A 14 26.97 10.91 3.74
CA THR A 14 25.62 10.70 4.26
C THR A 14 25.62 9.48 5.18
N THR A 15 25.41 9.68 6.48
CA THR A 15 25.22 8.55 7.40
C THR A 15 23.98 7.75 6.99
N PRO A 16 24.08 6.41 6.83
CA PRO A 16 22.91 5.62 6.50
C PRO A 16 21.87 5.73 7.62
N PRO A 17 20.59 5.94 7.30
CA PRO A 17 19.54 5.95 8.31
C PRO A 17 19.52 4.60 9.02
N LYS A 18 19.39 4.63 10.36
CA LYS A 18 19.24 3.41 11.16
C LYS A 18 18.07 2.57 10.63
N PRO A 19 18.17 1.23 10.64
CA PRO A 19 17.04 0.38 10.30
C PRO A 19 15.83 0.79 11.16
N ILE A 20 14.69 0.99 10.50
CA ILE A 20 13.43 1.34 11.17
C ILE A 20 12.95 0.07 11.88
N GLU A 21 13.40 -0.13 13.11
CA GLU A 21 12.80 -1.08 14.03
C GLU A 21 11.69 -0.36 14.81
N GLY A 22 10.44 -0.71 14.50
CA GLY A 22 9.30 -0.51 15.41
C GLY A 22 8.99 0.93 15.83
N SER A 23 9.09 1.91 14.93
CA SER A 23 8.64 3.27 15.26
C SER A 23 7.17 3.48 14.86
N GLU A 24 6.28 3.40 15.86
CA GLU A 24 5.12 4.30 15.93
C GLU A 24 5.65 5.74 16.05
N THR A 25 6.04 6.32 14.92
CA THR A 25 6.26 7.76 14.81
C THR A 25 5.51 8.24 13.59
N SER A 26 4.49 9.07 13.83
CA SER A 26 3.85 9.85 12.80
C SER A 26 4.93 10.70 12.11
N LEU A 27 5.35 10.30 10.92
CA LEU A 27 5.81 11.27 9.94
C LEU A 27 4.59 12.15 9.65
N ARG A 28 4.49 13.27 10.37
CA ARG A 28 3.75 14.43 9.86
C ARG A 28 4.48 14.84 8.59
N ALA A 29 4.09 14.24 7.47
CA ALA A 29 4.17 14.93 6.20
C ALA A 29 3.37 16.22 6.39
N GLU A 30 4.01 17.36 6.19
CA GLU A 30 3.24 18.58 5.99
C GLU A 30 2.21 18.30 4.89
N PRO A 31 0.91 18.56 5.14
CA PRO A 31 -0.10 18.23 4.16
C PRO A 31 0.20 19.03 2.90
N ALA A 32 0.33 18.32 1.79
CA ALA A 32 0.34 18.87 0.43
C ALA A 32 -1.03 19.47 0.06
N TYR A 33 -1.52 20.38 0.90
CA TYR A 33 -2.75 21.13 0.71
C TYR A 33 -2.59 22.18 -0.41
N ALA A 34 -1.35 22.53 -0.76
CA ALA A 34 -1.05 23.46 -1.86
C ALA A 34 -0.96 22.80 -3.24
N VAL A 35 -0.63 21.50 -3.34
CA VAL A 35 -0.53 20.79 -4.64
C VAL A 35 -1.90 20.29 -5.13
N ARG A 36 -2.85 20.08 -4.21
CA ARG A 36 -4.22 19.67 -4.54
C ARG A 36 -5.05 20.77 -5.21
N LYS A 37 -4.62 22.04 -5.12
CA LYS A 37 -5.32 23.16 -5.77
C LYS A 37 -4.91 23.38 -7.23
N SER A 38 -3.69 23.01 -7.65
CA SER A 38 -3.30 23.11 -9.07
C SER A 38 -3.84 21.94 -9.90
N TYR A 39 -3.93 20.74 -9.32
CA TYR A 39 -4.50 19.56 -9.99
C TYR A 39 -6.02 19.67 -10.26
N ASN A 40 -6.76 20.40 -9.42
CA ASN A 40 -8.20 20.64 -9.61
C ASN A 40 -8.51 21.83 -10.55
N SER A 41 -7.56 22.75 -10.78
CA SER A 41 -7.77 23.86 -11.73
C SER A 41 -7.45 23.46 -13.17
N GLU A 42 -6.46 22.59 -13.38
CA GLU A 42 -6.10 22.13 -14.73
C GLU A 42 -7.14 21.13 -15.28
N THR A 43 -7.69 20.24 -14.44
CA THR A 43 -8.75 19.30 -14.87
C THR A 43 -10.07 19.99 -15.24
N ASN A 44 -10.43 21.10 -14.57
CA ASN A 44 -11.61 21.90 -14.93
C ASN A 44 -11.43 22.75 -16.20
N GLN A 45 -10.20 22.91 -16.68
CA GLN A 45 -9.90 23.70 -17.89
C GLN A 45 -9.87 22.80 -19.15
N TYR A 46 -9.44 21.54 -19.01
CA TYR A 46 -9.46 20.57 -20.12
C TYR A 46 -10.87 20.12 -20.53
N ASP A 47 -11.85 20.17 -19.63
CA ASP A 47 -13.24 19.82 -19.97
C ASP A 47 -13.98 20.92 -20.78
N ASN A 48 -13.41 22.14 -20.88
CA ASN A 48 -14.06 23.28 -21.52
C ASN A 48 -13.51 23.68 -22.90
N GLU A 49 -12.36 23.16 -23.32
CA GLU A 49 -11.71 23.57 -24.59
C GLU A 49 -11.65 22.43 -25.62
N LYS A 50 -12.82 21.95 -26.06
CA LYS A 50 -13.01 21.40 -27.43
C LYS A 50 -14.50 21.39 -27.79
N CYS A 51 -15.05 22.58 -28.01
CA CYS A 51 -16.32 22.78 -28.72
C CYS A 51 -16.19 23.96 -29.69
N GLN A 52 -15.26 23.87 -30.64
CA GLN A 52 -15.31 24.67 -31.86
C GLN A 52 -14.97 23.77 -33.04
N ASN A 53 -15.95 22.98 -33.44
CA ASN A 53 -16.20 22.55 -34.81
C ASN A 53 -17.68 22.15 -34.83
N GLU A 54 -18.49 22.92 -35.58
CA GLU A 54 -19.95 22.72 -35.64
C GLU A 54 -20.30 21.32 -36.17
N PRO A 55 -21.30 20.67 -35.54
CA PRO A 55 -22.32 20.01 -36.34
C PRO A 55 -23.72 20.40 -35.89
N VAL A 56 -24.61 20.52 -36.87
CA VAL A 56 -26.05 20.74 -36.70
C VAL A 56 -26.62 19.74 -35.68
N PRO A 57 -27.29 20.18 -34.59
CA PRO A 57 -27.68 19.29 -33.50
C PRO A 57 -28.90 18.44 -33.89
N THR A 58 -28.72 17.12 -33.90
CA THR A 58 -29.82 16.15 -33.91
C THR A 58 -30.45 16.08 -32.50
N LYS A 59 -31.77 15.84 -32.42
CA LYS A 59 -32.55 15.74 -31.15
C LYS A 59 -31.96 14.77 -30.11
N GLU A 60 -31.17 13.80 -30.55
CA GLU A 60 -30.56 12.77 -29.70
C GLU A 60 -29.34 13.29 -28.93
N LEU A 61 -28.54 14.19 -29.53
CA LEU A 61 -27.40 14.84 -28.89
C LEU A 61 -27.85 15.82 -27.78
N SER A 62 -28.96 16.53 -28.03
CA SER A 62 -29.60 17.42 -27.04
C SER A 62 -30.09 16.67 -25.80
N LYS A 63 -30.63 15.45 -25.96
CA LYS A 63 -31.07 14.63 -24.81
C LYS A 63 -29.90 14.09 -24.00
N LYS A 64 -28.81 13.66 -24.65
CA LYS A 64 -27.59 13.19 -23.95
C LYS A 64 -26.99 14.30 -23.09
N ASN A 65 -26.92 15.53 -23.60
CA ASN A 65 -26.39 16.66 -22.84
C ASN A 65 -27.26 16.99 -21.61
N GLN A 66 -28.59 16.95 -21.75
CA GLN A 66 -29.51 17.17 -20.61
C GLN A 66 -29.38 16.11 -19.51
N ILE A 67 -29.20 14.83 -19.90
CA ILE A 67 -28.99 13.74 -18.93
C ILE A 67 -27.67 13.95 -18.18
N PHE A 68 -26.61 14.31 -18.91
CA PHE A 68 -25.31 14.58 -18.31
C PHE A 68 -25.35 15.77 -17.33
N GLU A 69 -25.98 16.88 -17.70
CA GLU A 69 -26.19 18.03 -16.80
C GLU A 69 -26.95 17.61 -15.54
N SER A 70 -28.02 16.82 -15.68
CA SER A 70 -28.77 16.31 -14.52
C SER A 70 -27.91 15.41 -13.62
N HIS A 71 -26.97 14.62 -14.16
CA HIS A 71 -26.04 13.82 -13.35
C HIS A 71 -25.11 14.71 -12.54
N VAL A 72 -24.57 15.76 -13.15
CA VAL A 72 -23.68 16.73 -12.50
C VAL A 72 -24.42 17.44 -11.37
N ASP A 73 -25.64 17.92 -11.62
CA ASP A 73 -26.46 18.60 -10.60
C ASP A 73 -26.76 17.68 -9.40
N ARG A 74 -27.11 16.42 -9.66
CA ARG A 74 -27.33 15.43 -8.60
C ARG A 74 -26.06 15.16 -7.79
N ASN A 75 -24.89 15.10 -8.45
CA ASN A 75 -23.61 14.93 -7.75
C ASN A 75 -23.30 16.14 -6.87
N LEU A 76 -23.42 17.37 -7.39
CA LEU A 76 -23.21 18.60 -6.63
C LEU A 76 -24.17 18.65 -5.43
N LYS A 77 -25.44 18.29 -5.63
CA LYS A 77 -26.42 18.25 -4.55
C LYS A 77 -26.14 17.16 -3.53
N GLY A 78 -25.67 15.99 -3.96
CA GLY A 78 -25.22 14.91 -3.08
C GLY A 78 -24.10 15.37 -2.14
N ILE A 79 -23.10 16.08 -2.67
CA ILE A 79 -21.99 16.64 -1.89
C ILE A 79 -22.49 17.62 -0.81
N GLU A 80 -23.44 18.49 -1.15
CA GLU A 80 -24.06 19.39 -0.18
C GLU A 80 -24.79 18.62 0.93
N LEU A 81 -25.57 17.60 0.55
CA LEU A 81 -26.33 16.79 1.50
C LEU A 81 -25.42 16.00 2.45
N GLU A 82 -24.31 15.44 1.95
CA GLU A 82 -23.30 14.80 2.81
C GLU A 82 -22.72 15.79 3.83
N ARG A 83 -22.36 17.00 3.40
CA ARG A 83 -21.83 18.05 4.27
C ARG A 83 -22.85 18.47 5.34
N ASP A 84 -24.13 18.48 4.98
CA ASP A 84 -25.23 18.83 5.87
C ASP A 84 -25.69 17.65 6.74
N GLY A 85 -25.03 16.48 6.63
CA GLY A 85 -25.33 15.26 7.40
C GLY A 85 -26.54 14.46 6.90
N ASN A 86 -27.15 14.86 5.79
CA ASN A 86 -28.30 14.18 5.17
C ASN A 86 -27.84 13.07 4.21
N VAL A 87 -27.16 12.08 4.77
CA VAL A 87 -26.46 11.03 4.02
C VAL A 87 -27.41 10.15 3.19
N ASP A 88 -28.61 9.82 3.69
CA ASP A 88 -29.56 8.97 2.94
C ASP A 88 -30.10 9.65 1.68
N ALA A 89 -30.32 10.97 1.74
CA ALA A 89 -30.70 11.74 0.57
C ALA A 89 -29.56 11.82 -0.46
N ALA A 90 -28.31 11.97 0.00
CA ALA A 90 -27.14 11.92 -0.89
C ALA A 90 -27.01 10.55 -1.58
N ILE A 91 -27.13 9.45 -0.83
CA ILE A 91 -27.13 8.08 -1.37
C ILE A 91 -28.17 7.93 -2.48
N SER A 92 -29.39 8.44 -2.26
CA SER A 92 -30.47 8.35 -3.25
C SER A 92 -30.12 9.03 -4.58
N LEU A 93 -29.44 10.19 -4.53
CA LEU A 93 -29.00 10.92 -5.73
C LEU A 93 -27.87 10.20 -6.46
N TYR A 94 -26.89 9.67 -5.73
CA TYR A 94 -25.79 8.91 -6.33
C TYR A 94 -26.26 7.57 -6.92
N GLU A 95 -27.18 6.87 -6.26
CA GLU A 95 -27.78 5.62 -6.76
C GLU A 95 -28.47 5.84 -8.10
N LEU A 96 -29.20 6.97 -8.24
CA LEU A 96 -29.83 7.34 -9.49
C LEU A 96 -28.80 7.57 -10.61
N ASN A 97 -27.68 8.22 -10.31
CA ASN A 97 -26.60 8.43 -11.28
C ASN A 97 -25.94 7.13 -11.73
N ILE A 98 -25.67 6.19 -10.82
CA ILE A 98 -25.07 4.91 -11.23
C ILE A 98 -26.09 4.04 -11.98
N ALA A 99 -27.38 4.07 -11.59
CA ALA A 99 -28.45 3.37 -12.30
C ALA A 99 -28.58 3.84 -13.77
N GLU A 100 -28.34 5.13 -14.00
CA GLU A 100 -28.26 5.74 -15.33
C GLU A 100 -26.86 5.61 -15.99
N ARG A 101 -25.97 4.79 -15.41
CA ARG A 101 -24.61 4.45 -15.89
C ARG A 101 -23.72 5.66 -16.14
N PHE A 102 -23.75 6.67 -15.26
CA PHE A 102 -22.90 7.84 -15.37
C PHE A 102 -21.41 7.47 -15.56
N GLU A 103 -20.72 8.15 -16.47
CA GLU A 103 -19.33 7.82 -16.89
C GLU A 103 -18.25 8.48 -16.02
N GLY A 104 -18.66 9.31 -15.03
CA GLY A 104 -17.78 9.91 -14.04
C GLY A 104 -17.65 9.05 -12.77
N ASN A 105 -16.49 9.08 -12.11
CA ASN A 105 -16.20 8.21 -10.98
C ASN A 105 -16.84 8.62 -9.64
N HIS A 106 -17.24 9.90 -9.50
CA HIS A 106 -17.66 10.47 -8.22
C HIS A 106 -18.78 9.67 -7.50
N PRO A 107 -19.95 9.39 -8.11
CA PRO A 107 -21.02 8.69 -7.39
C PRO A 107 -20.62 7.27 -6.97
N TYR A 108 -19.85 6.55 -7.80
CA TYR A 108 -19.32 5.22 -7.43
C TYR A 108 -18.37 5.29 -6.24
N ASP A 109 -17.48 6.28 -6.23
CA ASP A 109 -16.52 6.47 -5.15
C ASP A 109 -17.22 6.82 -3.83
N SER A 110 -18.19 7.76 -3.89
CA SER A 110 -18.97 8.22 -2.74
C SER A 110 -19.82 7.08 -2.17
N LEU A 111 -20.63 6.41 -2.99
CA LEU A 111 -21.46 5.28 -2.55
C LEU A 111 -20.64 4.16 -1.93
N ALA A 112 -19.54 3.76 -2.57
CA ALA A 112 -18.67 2.72 -2.03
C ALA A 112 -18.08 3.11 -0.67
N ASN A 113 -17.75 4.39 -0.44
CA ASN A 113 -17.31 4.86 0.88
C ASN A 113 -18.44 4.85 1.91
N LEU A 114 -19.62 5.36 1.55
CA LEU A 114 -20.79 5.44 2.45
C LEU A 114 -21.28 4.05 2.88
N TYR A 115 -21.38 3.11 1.94
CA TYR A 115 -21.74 1.73 2.25
C TYR A 115 -20.69 1.04 3.11
N ARG A 116 -19.40 1.30 2.89
CA ARG A 116 -18.31 0.79 3.73
C ARG A 116 -18.40 1.27 5.17
N GLU A 117 -18.66 2.56 5.37
CA GLU A 117 -18.84 3.16 6.70
C GLU A 117 -20.02 2.54 7.46
N ARG A 118 -21.07 2.17 6.73
CA ARG A 118 -22.23 1.44 7.25
C ARG A 118 -22.01 -0.08 7.37
N LYS A 119 -20.81 -0.59 7.04
CA LYS A 119 -20.47 -2.03 6.97
C LYS A 119 -21.39 -2.83 6.03
N GLN A 120 -21.99 -2.18 5.04
CA GLN A 120 -22.83 -2.78 4.01
C GLN A 120 -21.96 -3.26 2.83
N TYR A 121 -21.11 -4.26 3.09
CA TYR A 121 -20.11 -4.71 2.11
C TYR A 121 -20.71 -5.26 0.82
N ASP A 122 -21.92 -5.84 0.87
CA ASP A 122 -22.63 -6.30 -0.33
C ASP A 122 -23.00 -5.15 -1.27
N GLU A 123 -23.47 -4.03 -0.72
CA GLU A 123 -23.78 -2.82 -1.49
C GLU A 123 -22.51 -2.15 -2.01
N GLU A 124 -21.46 -2.06 -1.20
CA GLU A 124 -20.15 -1.57 -1.65
C GLU A 124 -19.62 -2.41 -2.84
N MET A 125 -19.71 -3.74 -2.75
CA MET A 125 -19.32 -4.64 -3.84
C MET A 125 -20.18 -4.45 -5.09
N ARG A 126 -21.51 -4.30 -4.96
CA ARG A 126 -22.42 -4.02 -6.08
C ARG A 126 -22.00 -2.75 -6.83
N VAL A 127 -21.79 -1.65 -6.09
CA VAL A 127 -21.37 -0.36 -6.67
C VAL A 127 -20.02 -0.48 -7.37
N LEU A 128 -19.04 -1.15 -6.74
CA LEU A 128 -17.72 -1.35 -7.34
C LEU A 128 -17.76 -2.25 -8.58
N LEU A 129 -18.60 -3.29 -8.59
CA LEU A 129 -18.82 -4.13 -9.77
C LEU A 129 -19.41 -3.30 -10.92
N GLN A 130 -20.38 -2.44 -10.64
CA GLN A 130 -20.98 -1.55 -11.62
C GLN A 130 -19.97 -0.52 -12.17
N ALA A 131 -19.10 0.01 -11.31
CA ALA A 131 -18.01 0.87 -11.73
C ALA A 131 -17.01 0.12 -12.65
N VAL A 132 -16.65 -1.11 -12.32
CA VAL A 132 -15.77 -1.95 -13.15
C VAL A 132 -16.39 -2.25 -14.51
N ASP A 133 -17.70 -2.47 -14.56
CA ASP A 133 -18.45 -2.69 -15.80
C ASP A 133 -18.44 -1.45 -16.70
N VAL A 134 -18.89 -0.29 -16.17
CA VAL A 134 -18.94 0.99 -16.92
C VAL A 134 -17.54 1.40 -17.39
N PHE A 135 -16.55 1.38 -16.51
CA PHE A 135 -15.18 1.77 -16.89
C PHE A 135 -14.50 0.72 -17.78
N GLY A 136 -14.95 -0.54 -17.75
CA GLY A 136 -14.51 -1.58 -18.68
C GLY A 136 -14.98 -1.32 -20.11
N GLU A 137 -16.24 -0.88 -20.28
CA GLU A 137 -16.75 -0.44 -21.58
C GLU A 137 -16.03 0.81 -22.08
N LEU A 138 -15.81 1.80 -21.20
CA LEU A 138 -15.10 3.03 -21.53
C LEU A 138 -13.63 2.79 -21.91
N GLU A 139 -12.98 1.77 -21.34
CA GLU A 139 -11.59 1.42 -21.68
C GLU A 139 -11.45 1.05 -23.17
N VAL A 140 -12.53 0.55 -23.78
CA VAL A 140 -12.59 0.20 -25.20
C VAL A 140 -13.15 1.33 -26.06
N SER A 141 -14.16 2.04 -25.58
CA SER A 141 -14.94 2.99 -26.40
C SER A 141 -14.49 4.45 -26.28
N SER A 142 -13.77 4.82 -25.22
CA SER A 142 -13.42 6.20 -24.91
C SER A 142 -11.94 6.51 -25.16
N PRO A 143 -11.59 7.70 -25.72
CA PRO A 143 -10.20 8.14 -25.84
C PRO A 143 -9.61 8.64 -24.52
N ARG A 144 -10.41 8.71 -23.44
CA ARG A 144 -10.03 9.24 -22.13
C ARG A 144 -8.88 8.46 -21.49
N GLN A 145 -7.79 9.16 -21.18
CA GLN A 145 -6.60 8.56 -20.58
C GLN A 145 -6.78 8.16 -19.10
N ASP A 146 -7.73 8.78 -18.38
CA ASP A 146 -8.01 8.53 -16.97
C ASP A 146 -8.78 7.23 -16.71
N VAL A 147 -9.36 6.61 -17.74
CA VAL A 147 -10.25 5.44 -17.62
C VAL A 147 -9.52 4.21 -17.10
N SER A 148 -8.41 3.81 -17.74
CA SER A 148 -7.68 2.59 -17.37
C SER A 148 -7.13 2.63 -15.93
N PRO A 149 -6.49 3.75 -15.47
CA PRO A 149 -6.13 3.90 -14.06
C PRO A 149 -7.30 3.80 -13.09
N LYS A 150 -8.45 4.41 -13.41
CA LYS A 150 -9.66 4.36 -12.55
C LYS A 150 -10.27 2.96 -12.51
N LEU A 151 -10.39 2.29 -13.66
CA LEU A 151 -10.87 0.91 -13.76
C LEU A 151 -10.03 -0.02 -12.88
N GLN A 152 -8.70 0.11 -12.96
CA GLN A 152 -7.79 -0.67 -12.14
C GLN A 152 -8.00 -0.39 -10.64
N ARG A 153 -8.12 0.88 -10.24
CA ARG A 153 -8.41 1.27 -8.86
C ARG A 153 -9.72 0.66 -8.35
N PHE A 154 -10.78 0.63 -9.17
CA PHE A 154 -12.05 -0.01 -8.80
C PHE A 154 -11.92 -1.52 -8.62
N ARG A 155 -11.17 -2.20 -9.50
CA ARG A 155 -10.86 -3.63 -9.35
C ARG A 155 -10.10 -3.93 -8.06
N GLU A 156 -9.10 -3.11 -7.73
CA GLU A 156 -8.33 -3.26 -6.49
C GLU A 156 -9.20 -3.02 -5.25
N ARG A 157 -10.03 -1.98 -5.25
CA ARG A 157 -11.00 -1.72 -4.17
C ARG A 157 -11.96 -2.89 -4.01
N LEU A 158 -12.47 -3.46 -5.10
CA LEU A 158 -13.39 -4.59 -5.06
C LEU A 158 -12.76 -5.81 -4.37
N GLU A 159 -11.50 -6.14 -4.67
CA GLU A 159 -10.79 -7.22 -3.99
C GLU A 159 -10.57 -6.92 -2.50
N GLN A 160 -10.24 -5.67 -2.14
CA GLN A 160 -10.12 -5.27 -0.74
C GLN A 160 -11.45 -5.36 0.01
N THR A 161 -12.58 -5.00 -0.62
CA THR A 161 -13.91 -5.13 -0.02
C THR A 161 -14.28 -6.59 0.20
N LYS A 162 -13.95 -7.48 -0.75
CA LYS A 162 -14.11 -8.94 -0.56
C LYS A 162 -13.33 -9.45 0.64
N ASP A 163 -12.07 -9.04 0.77
CA ASP A 163 -11.22 -9.42 1.90
C ASP A 163 -11.83 -8.91 3.23
N ARG A 164 -12.30 -7.65 3.31
CA ARG A 164 -12.95 -7.12 4.53
C ARG A 164 -14.23 -7.87 4.89
N LYS A 165 -15.07 -8.17 3.90
CA LYS A 165 -16.29 -8.97 4.11
C LYS A 165 -15.95 -10.35 4.65
N GLU A 166 -14.93 -11.00 4.09
CA GLU A 166 -14.45 -12.30 4.55
C GLU A 166 -13.98 -12.23 6.01
N LEU A 167 -13.11 -11.28 6.34
CA LEU A 167 -12.51 -11.13 7.67
C LEU A 167 -13.51 -10.76 8.76
N SER A 168 -14.60 -10.07 8.41
CA SER A 168 -15.64 -9.66 9.35
C SER A 168 -16.71 -10.74 9.61
N ALA A 169 -16.79 -11.76 8.75
CA ALA A 169 -17.86 -12.77 8.81
C ALA A 169 -17.34 -14.18 9.12
N ILE A 170 -16.16 -14.56 8.62
CA ILE A 170 -15.68 -15.94 8.74
C ILE A 170 -15.03 -16.17 10.10
N LYS A 171 -15.64 -17.08 10.86
CA LYS A 171 -15.07 -17.60 12.10
C LYS A 171 -14.05 -18.70 11.79
N LEU A 172 -12.94 -18.64 12.51
CA LEU A 172 -11.92 -19.68 12.56
C LEU A 172 -12.46 -20.94 13.25
N SER A 173 -11.71 -22.04 13.20
CA SER A 173 -12.12 -23.32 13.76
C SER A 173 -12.41 -23.30 15.26
N ASN A 174 -11.89 -22.32 16.01
CA ASN A 174 -12.16 -22.12 17.43
C ASN A 174 -13.32 -21.12 17.71
N GLY A 175 -14.02 -20.66 16.68
CA GLY A 175 -15.15 -19.73 16.78
C GLY A 175 -14.79 -18.25 16.85
N LEU A 176 -13.50 -17.88 16.84
CA LEU A 176 -13.04 -16.49 16.83
C LEU A 176 -12.97 -15.92 15.40
N LEU A 177 -13.11 -14.60 15.28
CA LEU A 177 -12.74 -13.86 14.08
C LEU A 177 -11.23 -13.60 14.05
N SER A 178 -10.64 -13.41 12.86
CA SER A 178 -9.22 -13.09 12.73
C SER A 178 -8.82 -11.78 13.44
N GLY A 179 -9.72 -10.79 13.45
CA GLY A 179 -9.54 -9.56 14.21
C GLY A 179 -9.46 -9.79 15.72
N GLU A 180 -10.17 -10.77 16.25
CA GLU A 180 -10.11 -11.15 17.67
C GLU A 180 -8.77 -11.83 18.01
N VAL A 181 -8.23 -12.64 17.09
CA VAL A 181 -6.88 -13.23 17.25
C VAL A 181 -5.81 -12.15 17.31
N ILE A 182 -5.92 -11.13 16.46
CA ILE A 182 -5.02 -9.97 16.49
C ILE A 182 -5.18 -9.19 17.79
N LEU A 183 -6.40 -9.03 18.27
CA LEU A 183 -6.70 -8.35 19.53
C LEU A 183 -6.05 -9.05 20.74
N ILE A 184 -6.04 -10.39 20.77
CA ILE A 184 -5.35 -11.18 21.83
C ILE A 184 -3.86 -10.81 21.89
N ASP A 185 -3.18 -10.79 20.74
CA ASP A 185 -1.75 -10.46 20.68
C ASP A 185 -1.50 -8.97 20.99
N TRP A 186 -2.31 -8.07 20.44
CA TRP A 186 -2.11 -6.63 20.56
C TRP A 186 -2.40 -6.09 21.96
N ILE A 187 -3.42 -6.61 22.66
CA ILE A 187 -3.83 -6.09 23.98
C ILE A 187 -2.83 -6.46 25.08
N SER A 188 -1.98 -7.46 24.85
CA SER A 188 -0.97 -7.89 25.80
C SER A 188 -0.06 -6.73 26.23
N GLY A 189 0.04 -6.51 27.54
CA GLY A 189 0.85 -5.43 28.10
C GLY A 189 0.21 -4.04 28.01
N LYS A 190 -1.03 -3.92 27.50
CA LYS A 190 -1.80 -2.68 27.47
C LYS A 190 -2.84 -2.67 28.59
N HIS A 191 -3.20 -1.48 29.03
CA HIS A 191 -4.30 -1.30 29.97
C HIS A 191 -5.66 -1.62 29.35
N ARG A 192 -6.63 -2.00 30.17
CA ARG A 192 -8.00 -2.34 29.74
C ARG A 192 -8.69 -1.19 28.98
N ASN A 193 -8.55 0.04 29.47
CA ASN A 193 -9.22 1.22 28.89
C ASN A 193 -8.40 1.91 27.78
N VAL A 194 -7.75 1.12 26.92
CA VAL A 194 -6.92 1.65 25.83
C VAL A 194 -7.74 2.13 24.64
N PHE A 195 -7.28 3.17 23.95
CA PHE A 195 -7.83 3.54 22.64
C PHE A 195 -7.46 2.50 21.58
N PHE A 196 -8.46 1.87 20.99
CA PHE A 196 -8.26 0.86 19.96
C PHE A 196 -7.92 1.48 18.60
N PRO A 197 -6.90 0.95 17.90
CA PRO A 197 -6.62 1.29 16.51
C PRO A 197 -7.82 1.12 15.58
N ARG A 198 -8.00 2.05 14.65
CA ARG A 198 -9.16 2.04 13.73
C ARG A 198 -9.27 0.79 12.86
N TYR A 199 -8.15 0.13 12.55
CA TYR A 199 -8.14 -1.07 11.70
C TYR A 199 -9.02 -2.21 12.25
N TYR A 200 -9.28 -2.27 13.56
CA TYR A 200 -10.20 -3.27 14.11
C TYR A 200 -11.59 -3.15 13.52
N SER A 201 -12.11 -1.93 13.40
CA SER A 201 -13.40 -1.68 12.75
C SER A 201 -13.26 -1.60 11.23
N GLU A 202 -12.26 -0.87 10.71
CA GLU A 202 -12.15 -0.57 9.29
C GLU A 202 -11.73 -1.77 8.42
N THR A 203 -10.87 -2.64 8.95
CA THR A 203 -10.31 -3.79 8.23
C THR A 203 -10.97 -5.10 8.65
N TYR A 204 -11.12 -5.31 9.97
CA TYR A 204 -11.64 -6.57 10.51
C TYR A 204 -13.14 -6.53 10.82
N GLY A 205 -13.79 -5.36 10.73
CA GLY A 205 -15.22 -5.22 10.99
C GLY A 205 -15.64 -5.41 12.45
N ILE A 206 -14.71 -5.65 13.37
CA ILE A 206 -15.02 -5.94 14.77
C ILE A 206 -15.14 -4.67 15.61
N ASP A 207 -15.99 -4.74 16.62
CA ASP A 207 -15.97 -3.82 17.75
C ASP A 207 -14.92 -4.34 18.75
N ALA A 208 -13.80 -3.64 18.86
CA ALA A 208 -12.66 -4.10 19.65
C ALA A 208 -12.96 -4.14 21.15
N GLU A 209 -13.77 -3.22 21.68
CA GLU A 209 -14.14 -3.17 23.09
C GLU A 209 -15.03 -4.36 23.44
N ARG A 210 -16.11 -4.53 22.67
CA ARG A 210 -17.01 -5.69 22.84
C ARG A 210 -16.29 -7.02 22.64
N SER A 211 -15.35 -7.07 21.69
CA SER A 211 -14.54 -8.27 21.45
C SER A 211 -13.59 -8.55 22.62
N LEU A 212 -13.00 -7.51 23.22
CA LEU A 212 -12.14 -7.67 24.39
C LEU A 212 -12.92 -8.24 25.59
N GLU A 213 -14.14 -7.74 25.85
CA GLU A 213 -15.01 -8.27 26.90
C GLU A 213 -15.33 -9.76 26.71
N LYS A 214 -15.65 -10.15 25.47
CA LYS A 214 -15.86 -11.56 25.10
C LYS A 214 -14.59 -12.38 25.36
N LEU A 215 -13.44 -11.93 24.87
CA LEU A 215 -12.16 -12.63 25.02
C LEU A 215 -11.75 -12.79 26.48
N PHE A 216 -12.04 -11.80 27.31
CA PHE A 216 -11.83 -11.86 28.76
C PHE A 216 -12.75 -12.89 29.42
N LYS A 217 -14.06 -12.83 29.14
CA LYS A 217 -15.06 -13.77 29.68
C LYS A 217 -14.77 -15.21 29.27
N GLU A 218 -14.33 -15.43 28.04
CA GLU A 218 -13.98 -16.75 27.52
C GLU A 218 -12.55 -17.20 27.91
N GLY A 219 -11.83 -16.39 28.69
CA GLY A 219 -10.54 -16.75 29.27
C GLY A 219 -9.39 -16.80 28.27
N TYR A 220 -9.43 -16.03 27.19
CA TYR A 220 -8.28 -15.85 26.28
C TYR A 220 -7.29 -14.83 26.83
N VAL A 221 -7.81 -13.79 27.48
CA VAL A 221 -7.02 -12.76 28.17
C VAL A 221 -7.51 -12.61 29.61
N THR A 222 -6.66 -12.11 30.49
CA THR A 222 -6.96 -11.84 31.90
C THR A 222 -6.37 -10.50 32.31
N GLU A 223 -6.81 -9.99 33.45
CA GLU A 223 -6.15 -8.86 34.11
C GLU A 223 -4.90 -9.36 34.82
N GLY A 224 -3.82 -8.60 34.68
CA GLY A 224 -2.60 -8.77 35.46
C GLY A 224 -2.77 -8.17 36.85
N SER A 225 -1.99 -8.67 37.81
CA SER A 225 -1.97 -8.09 39.15
C SER A 225 -1.46 -6.64 39.11
N PRO A 226 -1.77 -5.82 40.14
CA PRO A 226 -1.20 -4.47 40.27
C PRO A 226 0.33 -4.47 40.18
N LEU A 227 0.97 -5.52 40.71
CA LEU A 227 2.43 -5.71 40.64
C LEU A 227 2.92 -5.97 39.21
N TYR A 228 2.19 -6.74 38.41
CA TYR A 228 2.54 -6.94 37.00
C TYR A 228 2.48 -5.63 36.21
N SER A 229 1.56 -4.74 36.57
CA SER A 229 1.41 -3.43 35.92
C SER A 229 2.63 -2.51 36.13
N LEU A 230 3.53 -2.83 37.07
CA LEU A 230 4.83 -2.15 37.22
C LEU A 230 5.72 -2.34 35.97
N GLU A 231 5.61 -3.46 35.26
CA GLU A 231 6.35 -3.70 34.02
C GLU A 231 5.91 -2.75 32.90
N ALA A 232 4.70 -2.20 32.94
CA ALA A 232 4.25 -1.20 31.98
C ALA A 232 4.78 0.22 32.29
N LEU A 233 5.24 0.47 33.52
CA LEU A 233 5.71 1.79 33.93
C LEU A 233 7.10 2.13 33.37
N THR A 234 7.32 3.43 33.17
CA THR A 234 8.64 3.94 32.78
C THR A 234 9.61 3.96 33.97
N VAL A 235 10.90 3.85 33.69
CA VAL A 235 11.95 3.90 34.73
C VAL A 235 11.85 5.15 35.63
N PRO A 236 11.58 6.37 35.10
CA PRO A 236 11.34 7.54 35.96
C PRO A 236 10.19 7.34 36.95
N LYS A 237 9.05 6.79 36.51
CA LYS A 237 7.89 6.56 37.38
C LYS A 237 8.18 5.54 38.48
N LEU A 238 8.89 4.46 38.15
CA LEU A 238 9.36 3.47 39.13
C LEU A 238 10.32 4.09 40.16
N LYS A 239 11.16 5.05 39.76
CA LYS A 239 12.04 5.78 40.70
C LYS A 239 11.26 6.74 41.59
N GLU A 240 10.23 7.41 41.09
CA GLU A 240 9.33 8.24 41.91
C GLU A 240 8.66 7.40 43.01
N LEU A 241 8.15 6.22 42.64
CA LEU A 241 7.60 5.23 43.56
C LEU A 241 8.58 4.91 44.70
N LEU A 242 9.80 4.48 44.36
CA LEU A 242 10.82 4.15 45.37
C LEU A 242 11.19 5.34 46.26
N LYS A 243 11.21 6.57 45.74
CA LYS A 243 11.47 7.79 46.54
C LYS A 243 10.38 8.04 47.60
N SER A 244 9.12 7.70 47.32
CA SER A 244 8.02 7.92 48.28
C SER A 244 8.24 7.19 49.61
N LYS A 245 8.91 6.02 49.58
CA LYS A 245 9.33 5.26 50.76
C LYS A 245 10.83 5.43 51.10
N GLN A 246 11.49 6.44 50.52
CA GLN A 246 12.92 6.73 50.73
C GLN A 246 13.84 5.54 50.40
N LEU A 247 13.44 4.71 49.44
CA LEU A 247 14.21 3.55 48.99
C LEU A 247 15.25 3.95 47.92
N LYS A 248 16.29 3.12 47.79
CA LYS A 248 17.31 3.28 46.75
C LYS A 248 16.65 3.28 45.36
N VAL A 249 17.06 4.22 44.49
CA VAL A 249 16.52 4.39 43.12
C VAL A 249 17.48 3.99 41.99
N GLY A 250 18.64 3.44 42.33
CA GLY A 250 19.61 2.93 41.36
C GLY A 250 19.34 1.49 40.96
N GLY A 251 19.61 1.14 39.69
CA GLY A 251 19.46 -0.22 39.14
C GLY A 251 18.88 -0.23 37.71
N LYS A 252 18.86 -1.42 37.09
CA LYS A 252 18.09 -1.70 35.88
C LYS A 252 16.59 -1.74 36.23
N LYS A 253 15.71 -1.68 35.22
CA LYS A 253 14.25 -1.68 35.42
C LYS A 253 13.77 -2.85 36.29
N ALA A 254 14.25 -4.06 36.02
CA ALA A 254 13.95 -5.25 36.81
C ALA A 254 14.34 -5.11 38.29
N ASP A 255 15.49 -4.49 38.59
CA ASP A 255 15.95 -4.26 39.97
C ASP A 255 15.04 -3.28 40.71
N LEU A 256 14.50 -2.28 40.00
CA LEU A 256 13.55 -1.33 40.57
C LEU A 256 12.21 -2.01 40.84
N ILE A 257 11.70 -2.79 39.89
CA ILE A 257 10.44 -3.54 40.03
C ILE A 257 10.55 -4.52 41.20
N ALA A 258 11.58 -5.34 41.26
CA ALA A 258 11.78 -6.30 42.36
C ALA A 258 11.76 -5.60 43.74
N ARG A 259 12.38 -4.42 43.84
CA ARG A 259 12.45 -3.63 45.07
C ARG A 259 11.09 -3.01 45.44
N ILE A 260 10.29 -2.62 44.45
CA ILE A 260 8.91 -2.17 44.67
C ILE A 260 8.06 -3.36 45.13
N THR A 261 8.14 -4.50 44.45
CA THR A 261 7.40 -5.73 44.79
C THR A 261 7.71 -6.22 46.20
N GLU A 262 8.95 -6.08 46.68
CA GLU A 262 9.33 -6.50 48.05
C GLU A 262 8.86 -5.53 49.14
N LYS A 263 8.72 -4.23 48.83
CA LYS A 263 8.53 -3.15 49.83
C LYS A 263 7.18 -2.44 49.76
N PHE A 264 6.36 -2.73 48.75
CA PHE A 264 5.01 -2.17 48.58
C PHE A 264 3.98 -3.29 48.65
N SER A 265 2.85 -3.01 49.28
CA SER A 265 1.65 -3.84 49.20
C SER A 265 0.93 -3.62 47.87
N GLU A 266 0.09 -4.58 47.45
CA GLU A 266 -0.70 -4.45 46.22
C GLU A 266 -1.59 -3.21 46.23
N ALA A 267 -2.24 -2.89 47.36
CA ALA A 267 -3.07 -1.70 47.51
C ALA A 267 -2.28 -0.38 47.34
N GLU A 268 -1.02 -0.33 47.80
CA GLU A 268 -0.15 0.83 47.60
C GLU A 268 0.26 0.99 46.14
N VAL A 269 0.47 -0.12 45.43
CA VAL A 269 0.78 -0.09 44.00
C VAL A 269 -0.46 0.30 43.21
N GLU A 270 -1.62 -0.29 43.51
CA GLU A 270 -2.90 0.00 42.87
C GLU A 270 -3.31 1.47 43.02
N ALA A 271 -3.12 2.07 44.20
CA ALA A 271 -3.38 3.50 44.43
C ALA A 271 -2.54 4.43 43.53
N ILE A 272 -1.42 3.94 42.98
CA ILE A 272 -0.48 4.73 42.18
C ILE A 272 -0.62 4.43 40.69
N VAL A 273 -0.87 3.17 40.33
CA VAL A 273 -1.07 2.74 38.92
C VAL A 273 -2.50 3.02 38.46
N GLY A 274 -3.45 3.12 39.39
CA GLY A 274 -4.88 3.30 39.15
C GLY A 274 -5.62 1.99 38.90
N ASP A 275 -6.95 2.05 38.99
CA ASP A 275 -7.88 0.94 38.68
C ASP A 275 -8.01 0.75 37.15
N ASN A 276 -6.90 0.38 36.52
CA ASN A 276 -6.83 0.11 35.08
C ASN A 276 -5.80 -0.99 34.82
N PRO A 277 -6.14 -2.26 35.12
CA PRO A 277 -5.21 -3.36 35.06
C PRO A 277 -4.63 -3.55 33.65
N VAL A 278 -3.36 -3.94 33.61
CA VAL A 278 -2.72 -4.38 32.37
C VAL A 278 -3.27 -5.74 31.98
N MET A 279 -3.63 -5.90 30.71
CA MET A 279 -4.15 -7.15 30.16
C MET A 279 -3.01 -8.11 29.81
N LEU A 280 -3.21 -9.38 30.14
CA LEU A 280 -2.29 -10.49 29.90
C LEU A 280 -2.93 -11.55 29.02
N ILE A 281 -2.11 -12.20 28.22
CA ILE A 281 -2.50 -13.38 27.46
C ILE A 281 -2.50 -14.57 28.42
N THR A 282 -3.56 -15.37 28.41
CA THR A 282 -3.63 -16.63 29.17
C THR A 282 -3.02 -17.78 28.37
N ALA A 283 -2.86 -18.95 28.98
CA ALA A 283 -2.46 -20.17 28.26
C ALA A 283 -3.41 -20.51 27.08
N LYS A 284 -4.71 -20.22 27.20
CA LYS A 284 -5.69 -20.41 26.11
C LYS A 284 -5.46 -19.41 24.97
N GLY A 285 -5.14 -18.16 25.31
CA GLY A 285 -4.75 -17.13 24.35
C GLY A 285 -3.47 -17.50 23.59
N GLU A 286 -2.43 -17.95 24.31
CA GLU A 286 -1.17 -18.40 23.70
C GLU A 286 -1.37 -19.61 22.78
N ALA A 287 -2.15 -20.60 23.22
CA ALA A 287 -2.50 -21.75 22.38
C ALA A 287 -3.24 -21.33 21.11
N THR A 288 -4.09 -20.30 21.19
CA THR A 288 -4.79 -19.73 20.04
C THR A 288 -3.84 -19.03 19.08
N LEU A 289 -2.92 -18.21 19.58
CA LEU A 289 -1.90 -17.55 18.75
C LEU A 289 -0.98 -18.59 18.07
N LYS A 290 -0.67 -19.69 18.76
CA LYS A 290 0.10 -20.80 18.17
C LYS A 290 -0.68 -21.54 17.10
N ALA A 291 -1.96 -21.80 17.31
CA ALA A 291 -2.82 -22.46 16.32
C ALA A 291 -2.99 -21.63 15.04
N PHE A 292 -3.10 -20.29 15.18
CA PHE A 292 -3.25 -19.36 14.07
C PHE A 292 -2.00 -18.48 13.86
N TYR A 293 -0.82 -19.12 13.92
CA TYR A 293 0.50 -18.47 13.92
C TYR A 293 0.77 -17.53 12.72
N TYR A 294 0.00 -17.65 11.64
CA TYR A 294 0.13 -16.88 10.41
C TYR A 294 -0.68 -15.57 10.39
N ILE A 295 -1.68 -15.41 11.28
CA ILE A 295 -2.57 -14.23 11.28
C ILE A 295 -1.82 -12.96 11.70
N VAL A 296 -1.15 -12.99 12.85
CA VAL A 296 -0.45 -11.80 13.38
C VAL A 296 0.69 -11.33 12.45
N PRO A 297 1.56 -12.23 11.92
CA PRO A 297 2.54 -11.84 10.92
C PRO A 297 1.95 -11.25 9.64
N ALA A 298 0.85 -11.81 9.12
CA ALA A 298 0.18 -11.29 7.92
C ALA A 298 -0.46 -9.91 8.16
N HIS A 299 -0.91 -9.63 9.39
CA HIS A 299 -1.37 -8.30 9.78
C HIS A 299 -0.21 -7.30 9.87
N ARG A 300 0.85 -7.65 10.61
CA ARG A 300 1.99 -6.75 10.89
C ARG A 300 2.88 -6.50 9.67
N ARG A 301 2.90 -7.42 8.71
CA ARG A 301 3.80 -7.41 7.54
C ARG A 301 3.02 -7.49 6.23
N LEU A 302 1.83 -6.88 6.19
CA LEU A 302 1.07 -6.68 4.97
C LEU A 302 1.99 -6.19 3.85
N SER A 303 1.96 -6.84 2.70
CA SER A 303 2.76 -6.39 1.55
C SER A 303 2.21 -5.08 0.98
N SER A 304 3.09 -4.23 0.46
CA SER A 304 2.69 -2.92 -0.07
C SER A 304 1.80 -3.03 -1.32
N ASP A 305 1.82 -4.15 -2.02
CA ASP A 305 0.92 -4.48 -3.12
C ASP A 305 -0.41 -5.14 -2.67
N GLY A 306 -0.57 -5.42 -1.37
CA GLY A 306 -1.75 -6.05 -0.77
C GLY A 306 -1.89 -7.56 -1.01
N SER A 307 -0.97 -8.20 -1.74
CA SER A 307 -1.05 -9.62 -2.11
C SER A 307 -0.84 -10.58 -0.94
N TYR A 308 -0.03 -10.20 0.05
CA TYR A 308 0.15 -10.88 1.32
C TYR A 308 -0.53 -10.08 2.43
N ASN A 309 -1.71 -10.55 2.83
CA ASN A 309 -2.55 -10.01 3.88
C ASN A 309 -3.20 -11.14 4.71
N VAL A 310 -3.97 -10.80 5.76
CA VAL A 310 -4.60 -11.81 6.64
C VAL A 310 -5.56 -12.73 5.88
N ALA A 311 -6.41 -12.19 5.02
CA ALA A 311 -7.39 -12.97 4.27
C ALA A 311 -6.69 -13.92 3.29
N SER A 312 -5.72 -13.42 2.53
CA SER A 312 -4.93 -14.25 1.62
C SER A 312 -4.13 -15.33 2.35
N ALA A 313 -3.61 -15.04 3.55
CA ALA A 313 -2.89 -16.01 4.36
C ALA A 313 -3.81 -17.12 4.89
N ILE A 314 -5.00 -16.78 5.38
CA ILE A 314 -6.03 -17.76 5.78
C ILE A 314 -6.35 -18.68 4.59
N ARG A 315 -6.67 -18.11 3.42
CA ARG A 315 -6.99 -18.87 2.21
C ARG A 315 -5.82 -19.74 1.74
N HIS A 316 -4.58 -19.28 1.91
CA HIS A 316 -3.40 -20.03 1.49
C HIS A 316 -3.12 -21.22 2.41
N VAL A 317 -3.10 -21.00 3.72
CA VAL A 317 -2.81 -22.04 4.72
C VAL A 317 -3.86 -23.15 4.68
N ALA A 318 -5.13 -22.81 4.46
CA ALA A 318 -6.22 -23.78 4.36
C ALA A 318 -6.06 -24.82 3.21
N LYS A 319 -5.11 -24.62 2.28
CA LYS A 319 -4.82 -25.55 1.18
C LYS A 319 -3.89 -26.70 1.58
N TYR A 320 -3.27 -26.64 2.75
CA TYR A 320 -2.26 -27.59 3.20
C TYR A 320 -2.77 -28.36 4.42
N ASP A 321 -2.30 -29.59 4.56
CA ASP A 321 -2.51 -30.47 5.73
C ASP A 321 -1.39 -30.33 6.77
N TYR A 322 -0.39 -29.48 6.50
CA TYR A 322 0.70 -29.11 7.39
C TYR A 322 0.75 -27.59 7.61
N ASN A 323 1.59 -27.14 8.54
CA ASN A 323 1.78 -25.72 8.85
C ASN A 323 3.00 -25.15 8.08
N PRO A 324 2.80 -24.45 6.93
CA PRO A 324 3.90 -23.83 6.19
C PRO A 324 4.57 -22.69 6.98
N LEU A 325 5.85 -22.42 6.75
CA LEU A 325 6.51 -21.30 7.43
C LEU A 325 5.91 -19.95 6.99
N ASN A 326 5.89 -18.96 7.88
CA ASN A 326 5.37 -17.63 7.56
C ASN A 326 6.08 -16.96 6.38
N ALA A 327 7.38 -17.23 6.20
CA ALA A 327 8.15 -16.78 5.06
C ALA A 327 7.65 -17.43 3.76
N ASP A 328 7.42 -18.74 3.77
CA ASP A 328 6.94 -19.48 2.59
C ASP A 328 5.56 -19.00 2.17
N ILE A 329 4.67 -18.73 3.12
CA ILE A 329 3.33 -18.17 2.84
C ILE A 329 3.46 -16.82 2.12
N SER A 330 4.28 -15.89 2.64
CA SER A 330 4.42 -14.56 2.06
C SER A 330 5.09 -14.60 0.68
N PHE A 331 6.16 -15.39 0.53
CA PHE A 331 6.84 -15.56 -0.75
C PHE A 331 5.95 -16.19 -1.81
N ALA A 332 5.16 -17.21 -1.44
CA ALA A 332 4.23 -17.85 -2.38
C ALA A 332 3.13 -16.87 -2.83
N LEU A 333 2.54 -16.10 -1.91
CA LEU A 333 1.48 -15.15 -2.23
C LEU A 333 1.98 -13.98 -3.10
N ILE A 334 3.11 -13.39 -2.75
CA ILE A 334 3.74 -12.32 -3.55
C ILE A 334 4.17 -12.88 -4.92
N GLY A 335 4.78 -14.05 -4.97
CA GLY A 335 5.18 -14.71 -6.23
C GLY A 335 4.01 -14.98 -7.17
N MET A 336 2.91 -15.54 -6.65
CA MET A 336 1.67 -15.71 -7.42
C MET A 336 1.12 -14.37 -7.94
N SER A 337 1.28 -13.28 -7.18
CA SER A 337 0.89 -11.93 -7.61
C SER A 337 1.76 -11.43 -8.78
N ILE A 338 3.08 -11.58 -8.69
CA ILE A 338 4.03 -11.26 -9.77
C ILE A 338 3.60 -11.98 -11.06
N GLU A 339 3.39 -13.30 -10.99
CA GLU A 339 2.99 -14.09 -12.16
C GLU A 339 1.62 -13.68 -12.70
N LYS A 340 0.64 -13.45 -11.82
CA LYS A 340 -0.70 -12.99 -12.21
C LYS A 340 -0.61 -11.66 -12.94
N HIS A 341 0.18 -10.71 -12.46
CA HIS A 341 0.33 -9.40 -13.09
C HIS A 341 1.09 -9.48 -14.41
N ALA A 342 2.14 -10.30 -14.49
CA ALA A 342 2.85 -10.56 -15.73
C ALA A 342 1.92 -11.14 -16.82
N ARG A 343 1.15 -12.20 -16.50
CA ARG A 343 0.19 -12.81 -17.43
C ARG A 343 -0.90 -11.84 -17.91
N ASN A 344 -1.31 -10.92 -17.04
CA ASN A 344 -2.30 -9.90 -17.35
C ASN A 344 -1.70 -8.60 -17.91
N ARG A 345 -0.39 -8.57 -18.20
CA ARG A 345 0.32 -7.41 -18.76
C ARG A 345 0.16 -6.13 -17.93
N LYS A 346 0.17 -6.28 -16.60
CA LYS A 346 0.08 -5.21 -15.60
C LYS A 346 1.45 -4.96 -14.99
N TYR A 347 2.38 -4.42 -15.76
CA TYR A 347 3.80 -4.35 -15.40
C TYR A 347 4.06 -3.40 -14.21
N GLY A 348 3.29 -2.32 -14.07
CA GLY A 348 3.37 -1.45 -12.90
C GLY A 348 2.99 -2.17 -11.60
N LEU A 349 1.96 -3.01 -11.62
CA LEU A 349 1.61 -3.85 -10.46
C LEU A 349 2.60 -4.99 -10.23
N MET A 350 3.06 -5.64 -11.29
CA MET A 350 4.10 -6.67 -11.21
C MET A 350 5.34 -6.11 -10.49
N ARG A 351 5.79 -4.93 -10.88
CA ARG A 351 6.89 -4.21 -10.22
C ARG A 351 6.63 -3.96 -8.74
N ASN A 352 5.41 -3.54 -8.36
CA ASN A 352 5.05 -3.34 -6.95
C ASN A 352 5.10 -4.65 -6.15
N SER A 353 4.71 -5.78 -6.74
CA SER A 353 4.86 -7.12 -6.14
C SER A 353 6.34 -7.52 -6.02
N ILE A 354 7.17 -7.26 -7.03
CA ILE A 354 8.63 -7.49 -6.95
C ILE A 354 9.27 -6.65 -5.84
N ARG A 355 8.83 -5.40 -5.66
CA ARG A 355 9.26 -4.57 -4.53
C ARG A 355 8.85 -5.18 -3.19
N SER A 356 7.62 -5.68 -3.08
CA SER A 356 7.16 -6.37 -1.86
C SER A 356 8.00 -7.62 -1.53
N MET A 357 8.46 -8.34 -2.55
CA MET A 357 9.40 -9.46 -2.42
C MET A 357 10.76 -8.97 -1.85
N ALA A 358 11.31 -7.89 -2.39
CA ALA A 358 12.56 -7.29 -1.91
C ALA A 358 12.46 -6.85 -0.44
N GLU A 359 11.37 -6.16 -0.08
CA GLU A 359 11.09 -5.72 1.29
C GLU A 359 11.00 -6.91 2.27
N GLN A 360 10.42 -8.03 1.85
CA GLN A 360 10.37 -9.25 2.67
C GLN A 360 11.77 -9.85 2.88
N LEU A 361 12.59 -9.92 1.83
CA LEU A 361 13.96 -10.43 1.93
C LEU A 361 14.84 -9.56 2.84
N GLU A 362 14.68 -8.24 2.81
CA GLU A 362 15.38 -7.35 3.74
C GLU A 362 14.99 -7.58 5.20
N ARG A 363 13.70 -7.79 5.49
CA ARG A 363 13.24 -8.14 6.85
C ARG A 363 13.88 -9.44 7.35
N GLU A 364 14.13 -10.38 6.44
CA GLU A 364 14.83 -11.63 6.71
C GLU A 364 16.36 -11.50 6.68
N LYS A 365 16.88 -10.27 6.50
CA LYS A 365 18.31 -9.96 6.39
C LYS A 365 19.02 -10.67 5.23
N ARG A 366 18.27 -11.09 4.21
CA ARG A 366 18.76 -11.71 2.97
C ARG A 366 19.11 -10.63 1.95
N TYR A 367 20.09 -9.79 2.29
CA TYR A 367 20.37 -8.54 1.59
C TYR A 367 20.80 -8.71 0.13
N ASP A 368 21.54 -9.77 -0.22
CA ASP A 368 21.95 -10.02 -1.63
C ASP A 368 20.73 -10.30 -2.53
N ASN A 369 19.81 -11.14 -2.04
CA ASN A 369 18.56 -11.43 -2.75
C ASN A 369 17.66 -10.19 -2.81
N ALA A 370 17.62 -9.38 -1.75
CA ALA A 370 16.88 -8.13 -1.77
C ALA A 370 17.45 -7.16 -2.81
N LEU A 371 18.78 -7.01 -2.89
CA LEU A 371 19.46 -6.18 -3.88
C LEU A 371 19.13 -6.62 -5.29
N PHE A 372 19.17 -7.93 -5.57
CA PHE A 372 18.70 -8.49 -6.84
C PHE A 372 17.28 -8.02 -7.17
N HIS A 373 16.31 -8.20 -6.26
CA HIS A 373 14.93 -7.78 -6.54
C HIS A 373 14.75 -6.26 -6.64
N TYR A 374 15.51 -5.44 -5.92
CA TYR A 374 15.46 -3.98 -6.13
C TYR A 374 16.08 -3.55 -7.46
N LEU A 375 17.12 -4.23 -7.94
CA LEU A 375 17.63 -4.03 -9.30
C LEU A 375 16.58 -4.41 -10.35
N ARG A 376 15.83 -5.52 -10.15
CA ARG A 376 14.68 -5.85 -10.99
C ARG A 376 13.62 -4.75 -11.00
N VAL A 377 13.32 -4.17 -9.84
CA VAL A 377 12.40 -3.03 -9.73
C VAL A 377 12.94 -1.85 -10.53
N PHE A 378 14.21 -1.48 -10.34
CA PHE A 378 14.84 -0.37 -11.05
C PHE A 378 14.77 -0.54 -12.58
N ILE A 379 15.16 -1.71 -13.09
CA ILE A 379 15.07 -2.06 -14.52
C ILE A 379 13.61 -1.97 -15.01
N SER A 380 12.65 -2.42 -14.20
CA SER A 380 11.24 -2.28 -14.56
C SER A 380 10.76 -0.82 -14.54
N GLU A 381 11.24 0.02 -13.61
CA GLU A 381 10.94 1.46 -13.59
C GLU A 381 11.45 2.14 -14.86
N THR A 382 12.72 1.92 -15.23
CA THR A 382 13.38 2.56 -16.38
C THR A 382 12.91 2.04 -17.74
N SER A 383 12.16 0.95 -17.78
CA SER A 383 11.65 0.37 -19.03
C SER A 383 10.60 1.24 -19.74
N GLY A 384 9.89 2.07 -18.98
CA GLY A 384 8.68 2.75 -19.43
C GLY A 384 7.42 1.87 -19.44
N MET A 385 7.50 0.58 -19.08
CA MET A 385 6.32 -0.30 -19.10
C MET A 385 5.33 0.01 -17.97
N GLY A 386 4.10 0.33 -18.35
CA GLY A 386 2.98 0.62 -17.45
C GLY A 386 1.99 -0.53 -17.30
N ASN A 387 0.86 -0.24 -16.64
CA ASN A 387 -0.27 -1.17 -16.60
C ASN A 387 -1.05 -1.12 -17.93
N GLY A 388 -1.69 -2.23 -18.30
CA GLY A 388 -2.50 -2.29 -19.53
C GLY A 388 -1.68 -2.47 -20.80
N ASN A 389 -0.47 -3.06 -20.69
CA ASN A 389 0.37 -3.38 -21.83
C ASN A 389 0.75 -2.16 -22.70
N ARG A 390 1.03 -1.03 -22.03
CA ARG A 390 1.43 0.22 -22.68
C ARG A 390 2.79 0.68 -22.17
N VAL A 391 3.52 1.38 -23.04
CA VAL A 391 4.69 2.16 -22.63
C VAL A 391 4.21 3.53 -22.11
N SER A 392 4.99 4.18 -21.25
CA SER A 392 4.79 5.55 -20.78
C SER A 392 5.56 6.55 -21.63
N LEU A 393 5.04 7.76 -21.79
CA LEU A 393 5.78 8.83 -22.48
C LEU A 393 7.05 9.14 -21.69
N VAL A 394 8.15 9.39 -22.38
CA VAL A 394 9.45 9.69 -21.76
C VAL A 394 9.34 10.80 -20.73
N ARG A 395 8.63 11.89 -21.04
CA ARG A 395 8.44 13.00 -20.10
C ARG A 395 7.75 12.57 -18.80
N ASN A 396 6.75 11.69 -18.87
CA ASN A 396 6.04 11.21 -17.69
C ASN A 396 6.96 10.32 -16.84
N LEU A 397 7.75 9.47 -17.50
CA LEU A 397 8.74 8.63 -16.85
C LEU A 397 9.79 9.46 -16.09
N LEU A 398 10.27 10.56 -16.68
CA LEU A 398 11.26 11.45 -16.06
C LEU A 398 10.67 12.28 -14.92
N ILE A 399 9.39 12.69 -15.00
CA ILE A 399 8.69 13.38 -13.90
C ILE A 399 8.55 12.48 -12.69
N ASP A 400 8.17 11.22 -12.88
CA ASP A 400 8.00 10.25 -11.79
C ASP A 400 9.35 9.83 -11.18
N GLY A 401 10.41 9.85 -11.99
CA GLY A 401 11.76 9.42 -11.61
C GLY A 401 11.87 7.93 -11.33
N PHE A 402 12.96 7.53 -10.65
CA PHE A 402 13.33 6.12 -10.44
C PHE A 402 13.60 5.81 -8.96
N PRO A 403 12.61 5.95 -8.05
CA PRO A 403 12.84 5.94 -6.61
C PRO A 403 13.54 4.69 -6.07
N SER A 404 13.50 3.56 -6.80
CA SER A 404 14.19 2.34 -6.41
C SER A 404 15.72 2.45 -6.38
N TYR A 405 16.34 3.42 -7.06
CA TYR A 405 17.80 3.63 -7.03
C TYR A 405 18.31 3.78 -5.59
N LYS A 406 17.53 4.44 -4.71
CA LYS A 406 17.88 4.65 -3.29
C LYS A 406 17.98 3.34 -2.50
N ASN A 407 17.14 2.36 -2.83
CA ASN A 407 17.18 1.06 -2.16
C ASN A 407 18.41 0.25 -2.62
N VAL A 408 18.72 0.31 -3.92
CA VAL A 408 19.91 -0.30 -4.50
C VAL A 408 21.17 0.31 -3.88
N GLU A 409 21.30 1.64 -3.86
CA GLU A 409 22.44 2.34 -3.23
C GLU A 409 22.64 1.94 -1.76
N ARG A 410 21.56 1.94 -0.97
CA ARG A 410 21.63 1.57 0.45
C ARG A 410 22.20 0.16 0.62
N LEU A 411 21.78 -0.79 -0.21
CA LEU A 411 22.22 -2.17 -0.12
C LEU A 411 23.64 -2.38 -0.67
N VAL A 412 24.01 -1.69 -1.75
CA VAL A 412 25.39 -1.67 -2.28
C VAL A 412 26.37 -1.19 -1.21
N LEU A 413 26.05 -0.10 -0.49
CA LEU A 413 26.88 0.38 0.62
C LEU A 413 26.91 -0.60 1.79
N ARG A 414 25.76 -1.18 2.14
CA ARG A 414 25.65 -2.10 3.28
C ARG A 414 26.47 -3.37 3.08
N LEU A 415 26.49 -3.86 1.84
CA LEU A 415 27.20 -5.07 1.43
C LEU A 415 28.66 -4.78 1.04
N ASP A 416 29.08 -3.51 1.03
CA ASP A 416 30.39 -3.03 0.58
C ASP A 416 30.77 -3.49 -0.85
N VAL A 417 29.77 -3.59 -1.72
CA VAL A 417 29.94 -4.04 -3.11
C VAL A 417 30.87 -3.07 -3.85
N ASP A 418 31.81 -3.59 -4.64
CA ASP A 418 32.67 -2.78 -5.51
C ASP A 418 32.08 -2.54 -6.91
N GLU A 419 32.80 -1.82 -7.77
CA GLU A 419 32.28 -1.46 -9.10
C GLU A 419 32.13 -2.70 -10.01
N GLU A 420 33.09 -3.61 -9.96
CA GLU A 420 33.10 -4.80 -10.81
C GLU A 420 32.00 -5.77 -10.36
N GLU A 421 31.89 -6.00 -9.06
CA GLU A 421 30.81 -6.77 -8.47
C GLU A 421 29.44 -6.18 -8.79
N PHE A 422 29.25 -4.87 -8.62
CA PHE A 422 27.97 -4.22 -8.91
C PHE A 422 27.60 -4.33 -10.39
N ARG A 423 28.57 -4.15 -11.30
CA ARG A 423 28.36 -4.32 -12.74
C ARG A 423 27.93 -5.76 -13.06
N ASN A 424 28.60 -6.76 -12.49
CA ASN A 424 28.25 -8.17 -12.71
C ASN A 424 26.84 -8.50 -12.19
N MET A 425 26.49 -8.00 -10.99
CA MET A 425 25.15 -8.15 -10.43
C MET A 425 24.08 -7.48 -11.30
N PHE A 426 24.36 -6.28 -11.82
CA PHE A 426 23.45 -5.57 -12.71
C PHE A 426 23.21 -6.33 -14.01
N VAL A 427 24.27 -6.83 -14.65
CA VAL A 427 24.16 -7.59 -15.90
C VAL A 427 23.37 -8.89 -15.69
N ASP A 428 23.69 -9.69 -14.66
CA ASP A 428 22.93 -10.92 -14.35
C ASP A 428 21.45 -10.59 -14.05
N THR A 429 21.19 -9.49 -13.33
CA THR A 429 19.81 -9.06 -13.05
C THR A 429 19.09 -8.61 -14.32
N TRP A 430 19.77 -7.86 -15.19
CA TRP A 430 19.23 -7.44 -16.49
C TRP A 430 18.82 -8.63 -17.33
N GLU A 431 19.69 -9.61 -17.51
CA GLU A 431 19.41 -10.80 -18.33
C GLU A 431 18.18 -11.57 -17.84
N ARG A 432 18.00 -11.69 -16.52
CA ARG A 432 16.84 -12.35 -15.90
C ARG A 432 15.56 -11.53 -15.94
N THR A 433 15.67 -10.21 -15.88
CA THR A 433 14.50 -9.30 -15.81
C THR A 433 14.00 -8.93 -17.19
N ARG A 434 14.90 -8.73 -18.16
CA ARG A 434 14.51 -8.16 -19.45
C ARG A 434 13.43 -9.01 -20.08
N GLY A 435 13.60 -10.34 -20.11
CA GLY A 435 12.62 -11.27 -20.69
C GLY A 435 11.22 -11.24 -20.08
N GLU A 436 11.06 -10.69 -18.86
CA GLU A 436 9.77 -10.51 -18.21
C GLU A 436 9.00 -9.28 -18.75
N LEU A 437 9.71 -8.35 -19.38
CA LEU A 437 9.17 -7.13 -19.97
C LEU A 437 9.12 -7.27 -21.49
N PRO A 438 8.00 -6.91 -22.14
CA PRO A 438 7.87 -7.02 -23.58
C PRO A 438 8.68 -5.96 -24.33
N TYR A 439 9.00 -4.84 -23.67
CA TYR A 439 9.77 -3.73 -24.22
C TYR A 439 10.56 -3.00 -23.11
N HIS A 440 11.63 -2.31 -23.51
CA HIS A 440 12.42 -1.43 -22.66
C HIS A 440 13.02 -0.31 -23.54
N TYR A 441 12.93 0.95 -23.12
CA TYR A 441 13.51 2.08 -23.87
C TYR A 441 15.03 1.98 -24.04
N LEU A 442 15.69 1.69 -22.94
CA LEU A 442 17.15 1.64 -22.84
C LEU A 442 17.67 0.23 -23.14
N ASP A 443 18.89 0.13 -23.66
CA ASP A 443 19.66 -1.11 -23.61
C ASP A 443 20.28 -1.37 -22.22
N ALA A 444 20.99 -2.50 -22.06
CA ALA A 444 21.59 -2.88 -20.79
C ALA A 444 22.61 -1.86 -20.27
N ASN A 445 23.43 -1.30 -21.16
CA ASN A 445 24.49 -0.35 -20.80
C ASN A 445 23.89 1.02 -20.51
N GLU A 446 22.95 1.48 -21.33
CA GLU A 446 22.17 2.70 -21.09
C GLU A 446 21.41 2.62 -19.75
N CYS A 447 20.77 1.49 -19.44
CA CYS A 447 20.08 1.30 -18.17
C CYS A 447 21.05 1.29 -16.97
N TYR A 448 22.24 0.70 -17.13
CA TYR A 448 23.30 0.76 -16.12
C TYR A 448 23.75 2.21 -15.87
N HIS A 449 23.95 3.00 -16.93
CA HIS A 449 24.29 4.43 -16.79
C HIS A 449 23.14 5.24 -16.18
N CYS A 450 21.89 4.94 -16.57
CA CYS A 450 20.69 5.55 -16.01
C CYS A 450 20.66 5.47 -14.48
N PHE A 451 21.09 4.34 -13.89
CA PHE A 451 21.22 4.19 -12.44
C PHE A 451 22.10 5.27 -11.82
N PHE A 452 23.30 5.51 -12.37
CA PHE A 452 24.20 6.52 -11.82
C PHE A 452 23.70 7.95 -12.05
N HIS A 453 23.10 8.23 -13.21
CA HIS A 453 22.53 9.56 -13.45
C HIS A 453 21.36 9.85 -12.50
N ALA A 454 20.51 8.84 -12.21
CA ALA A 454 19.44 8.95 -11.22
C ALA A 454 20.00 9.15 -9.80
N SER A 455 21.01 8.37 -9.41
CA SER A 455 21.70 8.47 -8.12
C SER A 455 22.33 9.86 -7.88
N LEU A 456 23.04 10.38 -8.88
CA LEU A 456 23.77 11.64 -8.79
C LEU A 456 22.89 12.88 -9.03
N GLY A 457 21.61 12.69 -9.42
CA GLY A 457 20.71 13.79 -9.74
C GLY A 457 21.03 14.49 -11.07
N ASN A 458 21.64 13.79 -12.02
CA ASN A 458 22.03 14.32 -13.33
C ASN A 458 20.84 14.35 -14.30
N ALA A 459 19.90 15.27 -14.09
CA ALA A 459 18.65 15.34 -14.85
C ALA A 459 18.85 15.54 -16.37
N GLU A 460 19.80 16.40 -16.77
CA GLU A 460 20.10 16.65 -18.19
C GLU A 460 20.60 15.40 -18.93
N GLU A 461 21.45 14.61 -18.26
CA GLU A 461 21.97 13.35 -18.81
C GLU A 461 20.87 12.29 -18.94
N LEU A 462 19.95 12.23 -17.96
CA LEU A 462 18.76 11.36 -18.07
C LEU A 462 17.87 11.77 -19.24
N GLU A 463 17.61 13.07 -19.39
CA GLU A 463 16.81 13.60 -20.49
C GLU A 463 17.45 13.29 -21.85
N MET A 464 18.77 13.48 -21.98
CA MET A 464 19.50 13.14 -23.19
C MET A 464 19.43 11.64 -23.51
N LEU A 465 19.62 10.78 -22.49
CA LEU A 465 19.56 9.33 -22.63
C LEU A 465 18.20 8.88 -23.19
N TYR A 466 17.11 9.32 -22.59
CA TYR A 466 15.77 8.94 -23.04
C TYR A 466 15.35 9.64 -24.33
N SER A 467 15.81 10.87 -24.61
CA SER A 467 15.57 11.54 -25.89
C SER A 467 16.20 10.77 -27.04
N ASN A 468 17.41 10.24 -26.84
CA ASN A 468 18.06 9.39 -27.83
C ASN A 468 17.34 8.06 -28.00
N ALA A 469 16.93 7.42 -26.91
CA ALA A 469 16.14 6.19 -26.96
C ALA A 469 14.80 6.37 -27.69
N TYR A 470 14.11 7.48 -27.43
CA TYR A 470 12.84 7.79 -28.09
C TYR A 470 13.01 8.08 -29.58
N ARG A 471 14.05 8.82 -29.97
CA ARG A 471 14.36 9.08 -31.38
C ARG A 471 14.60 7.77 -32.14
N ARG A 472 15.38 6.84 -31.57
CA ARG A 472 15.57 5.50 -32.17
C ARG A 472 14.25 4.76 -32.35
N LEU A 473 13.38 4.79 -31.34
CA LEU A 473 12.06 4.17 -31.45
C LEU A 473 11.23 4.77 -32.59
N GLN A 474 11.25 6.10 -32.75
CA GLN A 474 10.52 6.79 -33.82
C GLN A 474 11.09 6.52 -35.22
N ASP A 475 12.41 6.40 -35.32
CA ASP A 475 13.10 6.10 -36.58
C ASP A 475 12.84 4.65 -37.04
N GLU A 476 12.71 3.71 -36.09
CA GLU A 476 12.55 2.28 -36.37
C GLU A 476 11.08 1.83 -36.51
N TYR A 477 10.15 2.47 -35.79
CA TYR A 477 8.77 1.99 -35.70
C TYR A 477 7.74 3.11 -35.82
N ASN A 478 6.61 2.78 -36.43
CA ASN A 478 5.35 3.48 -36.23
C ASN A 478 4.48 2.69 -35.22
N ASP A 479 3.34 3.24 -34.79
CA ASP A 479 2.46 2.56 -33.82
C ASP A 479 2.06 1.12 -34.22
N GLU A 480 1.80 0.89 -35.51
CA GLU A 480 1.38 -0.42 -36.01
C GLU A 480 2.55 -1.40 -35.99
N SER A 481 3.70 -1.03 -36.56
CA SER A 481 4.89 -1.89 -36.58
C SER A 481 5.47 -2.12 -35.18
N PHE A 482 5.38 -1.14 -34.29
CA PHE A 482 5.75 -1.29 -32.87
C PHE A 482 4.84 -2.30 -32.18
N TYR A 483 3.53 -2.18 -32.38
CA TYR A 483 2.57 -3.13 -31.82
C TYR A 483 2.75 -4.53 -32.40
N GLU A 484 3.02 -4.68 -33.69
CA GLU A 484 3.29 -5.98 -34.30
C GLU A 484 4.52 -6.66 -33.71
N MET A 485 5.60 -5.91 -33.53
CA MET A 485 6.88 -6.40 -33.01
C MET A 485 6.81 -6.75 -31.53
N PHE A 486 6.37 -5.81 -30.69
CA PHE A 486 6.45 -5.96 -29.23
C PHE A 486 5.14 -6.43 -28.60
N ARG A 487 4.02 -6.36 -29.34
CA ARG A 487 2.67 -6.55 -28.81
C ARG A 487 2.42 -5.62 -27.63
N VAL A 488 2.83 -4.35 -27.74
CA VAL A 488 2.71 -3.29 -26.72
C VAL A 488 2.20 -2.02 -27.40
N HIS A 489 1.34 -1.26 -26.73
CA HIS A 489 0.88 0.03 -27.27
C HIS A 489 1.78 1.18 -26.80
N ILE A 490 2.16 2.04 -27.74
CA ILE A 490 2.77 3.34 -27.43
C ILE A 490 1.68 4.23 -26.80
N PRO A 491 2.02 5.04 -25.78
CA PRO A 491 1.08 6.00 -25.22
C PRO A 491 0.73 7.05 -26.27
N TYR A 492 -0.55 7.36 -26.39
CA TYR A 492 -1.04 8.28 -27.39
C TYR A 492 -0.83 9.72 -26.92
N ASP A 493 0.00 10.48 -27.62
CA ASP A 493 0.11 11.92 -27.43
C ASP A 493 -0.51 12.67 -28.62
N HIS A 494 -1.62 13.37 -28.35
CA HIS A 494 -2.30 14.21 -29.34
C HIS A 494 -1.42 15.38 -29.81
N ALA A 495 -0.51 15.88 -28.96
CA ALA A 495 0.34 17.03 -29.27
C ALA A 495 1.57 16.63 -30.10
N GLU A 496 2.26 15.54 -29.74
CA GLU A 496 3.48 15.11 -30.46
C GLU A 496 3.19 14.53 -31.86
N ARG A 497 2.01 13.96 -32.10
CA ARG A 497 1.72 13.25 -33.36
C ARG A 497 1.19 14.12 -34.49
N PHE A 498 0.67 15.31 -34.17
CA PHE A 498 0.06 16.22 -35.14
C PHE A 498 0.75 17.59 -35.28
N GLY A 499 1.85 17.80 -34.56
CA GLY A 499 2.68 19.01 -34.66
C GLY A 499 2.20 20.14 -33.76
#